data_AF-A0A7S2MG81-F1
#
_entry.id   AF-A0A7S2MG81-F1
#
_cell.length_a   1.000
_cell.length_b   1.000
_cell.length_c   1.000
_cell.angle_alpha   90.00
_cell.angle_beta   90.00
_cell.angle_gamma   90.00
#
_symmetry.space_group_name_H-M   'P 1'
#
loop_
_entity.id
_entity.type
_entity.pdbx_description
1 polymer ?
#
loop_
_entity_poly.entity_id
_entity_poly.type
_entity_poly.pdbx_seq_one_letter_code
_entity_poly.pdbx_strand_id
1 'polypeptide(L)'
;RHLVSALGRIGSLKLKCGDNQGSLDAYAELLNEVDSDSPTSSQMEKAKAHIKCATIYRQGDSEIDKRNAIKHLQDALTMYTQLYGEDHRDTVAVSSSLRQWQAEEENSSEDDF
;
A
#
# COMPACT_ATOMS: atom_id res chain seq x y z
N ARG A 1 18.59 -11.64 3.24
CA ARG A 1 17.24 -11.55 2.62
C ARG A 1 17.25 -10.43 1.58
N HIS A 2 17.88 -10.66 0.43
CA HIS A 2 17.95 -9.65 -0.66
C HIS A 2 16.73 -9.71 -1.58
N LEU A 3 15.99 -10.82 -1.56
CA LEU A 3 14.82 -11.06 -2.39
C LEU A 3 13.74 -9.99 -2.18
N VAL A 4 13.32 -9.76 -0.93
CA VAL A 4 12.30 -8.74 -0.58
C VAL A 4 12.66 -7.35 -1.13
N SER A 5 13.91 -6.92 -0.93
CA SER A 5 14.37 -5.63 -1.45
C SER A 5 14.44 -5.61 -3.00
N ALA A 6 14.84 -6.72 -3.61
CA ALA A 6 14.84 -6.85 -5.07
C ALA A 6 13.42 -6.78 -5.64
N LEU A 7 12.46 -7.50 -5.06
CA LEU A 7 11.05 -7.46 -5.45
C LEU A 7 10.46 -6.05 -5.31
N GLY A 8 10.78 -5.35 -4.22
CA GLY A 8 10.30 -3.98 -4.00
C GLY A 8 10.83 -3.02 -5.07
N ARG A 9 12.08 -3.19 -5.48
CA ARG A 9 12.70 -2.44 -6.58
C ARG A 9 12.11 -2.81 -7.94
N ILE A 10 11.89 -4.10 -8.21
CA ILE A 10 11.26 -4.58 -9.45
C ILE A 10 9.86 -3.99 -9.60
N GLY A 11 9.03 -4.09 -8.55
CA GLY A 11 7.71 -3.47 -8.55
C GLY A 11 7.78 -1.98 -8.83
N SER A 12 8.68 -1.25 -8.15
CA SER A 12 8.82 0.19 -8.38
C SER A 12 9.30 0.55 -9.79
N LEU A 13 10.12 -0.30 -10.43
CA LEU A 13 10.58 -0.08 -11.80
C LEU A 13 9.45 -0.33 -12.79
N LYS A 14 8.70 -1.42 -12.62
CA LYS A 14 7.53 -1.74 -13.47
C LYS A 14 6.48 -0.64 -13.41
N LEU A 15 6.18 -0.13 -12.21
CA LEU A 15 5.28 1.00 -12.04
C LEU A 15 5.74 2.25 -12.81
N LYS A 16 7.04 2.56 -12.81
CA LYS A 16 7.61 3.68 -13.57
C LYS A 16 7.51 3.47 -15.09
N CYS A 17 7.53 2.22 -15.54
CA CYS A 17 7.32 1.86 -16.94
C CYS A 17 5.84 1.84 -17.35
N GLY A 18 4.91 2.09 -16.43
CA GLY A 18 3.46 2.00 -16.67
C GLY A 18 2.90 0.58 -16.61
N ASP A 19 3.70 -0.41 -16.23
CA ASP A 19 3.25 -1.79 -16.04
C ASP A 19 2.64 -1.94 -14.63
N ASN A 20 1.40 -1.47 -14.49
CA ASN A 20 0.66 -1.51 -13.23
C ASN A 20 0.42 -2.95 -12.76
N GLN A 21 0.02 -3.85 -13.66
CA GLN A 21 -0.25 -5.24 -13.30
C GLN A 21 1.03 -5.97 -12.88
N GLY A 22 2.10 -5.89 -13.67
CA GLY A 22 3.36 -6.54 -13.31
C GLY A 22 3.99 -5.95 -12.07
N SER A 23 3.72 -4.67 -11.75
CA SER A 23 4.09 -4.06 -10.48
C SER A 23 3.33 -4.68 -9.30
N LEU A 24 2.01 -4.85 -9.43
CA LEU A 24 1.20 -5.50 -8.40
C LEU A 24 1.65 -6.94 -8.17
N ASP A 25 1.97 -7.70 -9.22
CA ASP A 25 2.45 -9.07 -9.11
C ASP A 25 3.76 -9.15 -8.30
N ALA A 26 4.70 -8.25 -8.59
CA ALA A 26 5.98 -8.19 -7.87
C ALA A 26 5.80 -7.77 -6.39
N TYR A 27 4.85 -6.88 -6.11
CA TYR A 27 4.52 -6.52 -4.73
C TYR A 27 3.78 -7.65 -4.02
N ALA A 28 2.88 -8.38 -4.68
CA ALA A 28 2.20 -9.53 -4.09
C ALA A 28 3.19 -10.63 -3.68
N GLU A 29 4.18 -10.92 -4.53
CA GLU A 29 5.28 -11.83 -4.19
C GLU A 29 6.07 -11.32 -2.98
N LEU A 30 6.39 -10.02 -2.93
CA LEU A 30 7.04 -9.42 -1.75
C LEU A 30 6.22 -9.61 -0.48
N LEU A 31 4.91 -9.34 -0.53
CA LEU A 31 4.02 -9.46 0.64
C LEU A 31 3.98 -10.90 1.18
N ASN A 32 4.04 -11.90 0.29
CA ASN A 32 4.07 -13.32 0.63
C ASN A 32 5.41 -13.78 1.21
N GLU A 33 6.52 -13.18 0.78
CA GLU A 33 7.86 -13.51 1.28
C GLU A 33 8.16 -12.92 2.68
N VAL A 34 7.31 -12.02 3.18
CA VAL A 34 7.51 -11.33 4.46
C VAL A 34 6.47 -11.77 5.49
N ASP A 35 6.91 -12.68 6.37
CA ASP A 35 6.16 -13.13 7.55
C ASP A 35 6.46 -12.29 8.81
N SER A 36 5.72 -12.55 9.89
CA SER A 36 5.89 -11.89 11.20
C SER A 36 7.30 -12.03 11.79
N ASP A 37 7.96 -13.16 11.55
CA ASP A 37 9.32 -13.44 12.05
C ASP A 37 10.42 -12.80 11.19
N SER A 38 10.03 -12.00 10.21
CA SER A 38 10.97 -11.32 9.33
C SER A 38 11.66 -10.15 10.02
N PRO A 39 12.93 -9.86 9.66
CA PRO A 39 13.61 -8.66 10.15
C PRO A 39 12.80 -7.40 9.88
N THR A 40 12.95 -6.42 10.77
CA THR A 40 12.30 -5.10 10.67
C THR A 40 12.48 -4.45 9.31
N SER A 41 13.64 -4.63 8.66
CA SER A 41 13.88 -4.12 7.31
C SER A 41 12.96 -4.74 6.25
N SER A 42 12.66 -6.03 6.37
CA SER A 42 11.72 -6.72 5.46
C SER A 42 10.27 -6.31 5.74
N GLN A 43 9.92 -6.13 7.02
CA GLN A 43 8.62 -5.59 7.40
C GLN A 43 8.42 -4.15 6.90
N MET A 44 9.47 -3.32 6.93
CA MET A 44 9.44 -1.97 6.37
C MET A 44 9.22 -1.99 4.85
N GLU A 45 9.89 -2.89 4.12
CA GLU A 45 9.65 -3.04 2.68
C GLU A 45 8.22 -3.52 2.38
N LYS A 46 7.65 -4.42 3.21
CA LYS A 46 6.24 -4.82 3.13
C LYS A 46 5.29 -3.64 3.32
N ALA A 47 5.53 -2.81 4.32
CA ALA A 47 4.74 -1.60 4.57
C ALA A 47 4.80 -0.62 3.38
N LYS A 48 5.98 -0.41 2.80
CA LYS A 48 6.14 0.40 1.59
C LYS A 48 5.42 -0.19 0.38
N ALA A 49 5.48 -1.52 0.21
CA ALA A 49 4.80 -2.22 -0.88
C ALA A 49 3.28 -1.99 -0.81
N HIS A 50 2.68 -2.07 0.37
CA HIS A 50 1.27 -1.74 0.57
C HIS A 50 0.91 -0.32 0.11
N ILE A 51 1.72 0.70 0.45
CA ILE A 51 1.51 2.08 -0.05
C ILE A 51 1.57 2.16 -1.58
N LYS A 52 2.47 1.39 -2.21
CA LYS A 52 2.59 1.35 -3.67
C LYS A 52 1.39 0.66 -4.32
N CYS A 53 0.93 -0.48 -3.80
CA CYS A 53 -0.29 -1.14 -4.26
C CYS A 53 -1.49 -0.20 -4.14
N ALA A 54 -1.64 0.48 -3.00
CA ALA A 54 -2.70 1.47 -2.80
C ALA A 54 -2.69 2.58 -3.85
N THR A 55 -1.51 3.06 -4.22
CA THR A 55 -1.34 4.08 -5.28
C THR A 55 -1.74 3.55 -6.65
N ILE A 56 -1.45 2.28 -6.95
CA ILE A 56 -1.80 1.67 -8.24
C ILE A 56 -3.31 1.49 -8.33
N TYR A 57 -3.94 0.91 -7.30
CA TYR A 57 -5.39 0.72 -7.28
C TYR A 57 -6.14 2.05 -7.33
N ARG A 58 -5.60 3.12 -6.75
CA ARG A 58 -6.20 4.47 -6.89
C ARG A 58 -6.29 4.96 -8.33
N GLN A 59 -5.42 4.50 -9.23
CA GLN A 59 -5.51 4.84 -10.65
C GLN A 59 -6.63 4.09 -11.37
N GLY A 60 -7.16 3.03 -10.75
CA GLY A 60 -8.33 2.31 -11.22
C GLY A 60 -9.61 3.11 -10.95
N ASP A 61 -10.60 2.91 -11.82
CA ASP A 61 -11.90 3.60 -11.74
C ASP A 61 -12.99 2.68 -11.16
N SER A 62 -12.62 1.45 -10.78
CA SER A 62 -13.56 0.49 -10.21
C SER A 62 -13.68 0.68 -8.70
N GLU A 63 -14.91 0.56 -8.19
CA GLU A 63 -15.20 0.41 -6.75
C GLU A 63 -14.39 -0.70 -6.08
N ILE A 64 -14.03 -1.76 -6.83
CA ILE A 64 -13.18 -2.83 -6.33
C ILE A 64 -11.75 -2.32 -6.09
N ASP A 65 -11.23 -1.51 -7.01
CA ASP A 65 -9.90 -0.93 -6.89
C ASP A 65 -9.86 0.07 -5.73
N LYS A 66 -10.87 0.93 -5.59
CA LYS A 66 -10.97 1.86 -4.46
C LYS A 66 -10.96 1.14 -3.11
N ARG A 67 -11.75 0.07 -2.96
CA ARG A 67 -11.71 -0.78 -1.74
C ARG A 67 -10.35 -1.45 -1.51
N ASN A 68 -9.72 -1.95 -2.57
CA ASN A 68 -8.37 -2.54 -2.46
C ASN A 68 -7.33 -1.50 -2.04
N ALA A 69 -7.46 -0.26 -2.53
CA ALA A 69 -6.59 0.85 -2.15
C ALA A 69 -6.70 1.17 -0.66
N ILE A 70 -7.94 1.28 -0.14
CA ILE A 70 -8.21 1.52 1.28
C ILE A 70 -7.67 0.39 2.15
N LYS A 71 -7.90 -0.87 1.77
CA LYS A 71 -7.39 -2.02 2.50
C LYS A 71 -5.86 -1.98 2.63
N HIS A 72 -5.17 -1.70 1.52
CA HIS A 72 -3.72 -1.59 1.56
C HIS A 72 -3.20 -0.40 2.38
N LEU A 73 -3.92 0.73 2.40
CA LEU A 73 -3.58 1.82 3.31
C LEU A 73 -3.78 1.45 4.78
N GLN A 74 -4.82 0.69 5.12
CA GLN A 74 -5.06 0.19 6.48
C GLN A 74 -3.95 -0.76 6.94
N ASP A 75 -3.56 -1.69 6.08
CA ASP A 75 -2.45 -2.62 6.35
C ASP A 75 -1.15 -1.83 6.54
N ALA A 76 -0.86 -0.89 5.65
CA ALA A 76 0.30 -0.02 5.78
C ALA A 76 0.27 0.78 7.09
N LEU A 77 -0.85 1.44 7.43
CA LEU A 77 -0.98 2.22 8.66
C LEU A 77 -0.69 1.36 9.89
N THR A 78 -1.27 0.15 9.95
CA THR A 78 -1.03 -0.79 11.05
C THR A 78 0.45 -1.10 11.19
N MET A 79 1.14 -1.38 10.07
CA MET A 79 2.57 -1.65 10.09
C MET A 79 3.41 -0.42 10.47
N TYR A 80 3.11 0.76 9.93
CA TYR A 80 3.82 2.01 10.26
C TYR A 80 3.64 2.39 11.74
N THR A 81 2.45 2.21 12.29
CA THR A 81 2.18 2.39 13.73
C THR A 81 2.99 1.42 14.58
N GLN A 82 3.10 0.15 14.19
CA GLN A 82 3.90 -0.84 14.92
C GLN A 82 5.41 -0.56 14.84
N LEU A 83 5.89 -0.09 13.68
CA LEU A 83 7.32 0.13 13.43
C LEU A 83 7.83 1.46 14.01
N TYR A 84 7.03 2.52 13.95
CA TYR A 84 7.47 3.88 14.30
C TYR A 84 6.62 4.57 15.38
N GLY A 85 5.43 4.05 15.68
CA GLY A 85 4.45 4.71 16.53
C GLY A 85 3.49 5.63 15.76
N GLU A 86 2.44 6.06 16.45
CA GLU A 86 1.33 6.86 15.89
C GLU A 86 1.74 8.28 15.50
N ASP A 87 2.65 8.89 16.27
CA ASP A 87 3.10 10.28 16.07
C ASP A 87 4.19 10.44 15.00
N HIS A 88 4.69 9.34 14.44
CA HIS A 88 5.73 9.41 13.43
C HIS A 88 5.19 10.05 12.15
N ARG A 89 5.99 10.93 11.54
CA ARG A 89 5.60 11.69 10.33
C ARG A 89 5.01 10.81 9.23
N ASP A 90 5.64 9.67 8.97
CA ASP A 90 5.17 8.75 7.92
C ASP A 90 3.86 8.07 8.31
N THR A 91 3.68 7.70 9.58
CA THR A 91 2.43 7.12 10.10
C THR A 91 1.28 8.11 9.96
N VAL A 92 1.51 9.37 10.34
CA VAL A 92 0.54 10.46 10.18
C VAL A 92 0.19 10.67 8.71
N ALA A 93 1.18 10.67 7.81
CA ALA A 93 0.94 10.85 6.38
C ALA A 93 0.05 9.73 5.79
N VAL A 94 0.30 8.48 6.19
CA VAL A 94 -0.53 7.33 5.77
C VAL A 94 -1.95 7.44 6.36
N SER A 95 -2.07 7.80 7.64
CA SER A 95 -3.35 8.01 8.32
C SER A 95 -4.19 9.11 7.66
N SER A 96 -3.57 10.25 7.32
CA SER A 96 -4.25 11.33 6.60
C SER A 96 -4.69 10.90 5.21
N SER A 97 -3.85 10.14 4.49
CA SER A 97 -4.21 9.61 3.16
C SER A 97 -5.41 8.66 3.24
N LEU A 98 -5.44 7.79 4.25
CA LEU A 98 -6.55 6.86 4.47
C LEU A 98 -7.86 7.60 4.76
N ARG A 99 -7.83 8.58 5.67
CA ARG A 99 -9.02 9.40 6.00
C ARG A 99 -9.56 10.13 4.78
N GLN A 100 -8.68 10.71 3.98
CA GLN A 100 -9.08 11.41 2.76
C GLN A 100 -9.86 10.46 1.83
N TRP A 101 -9.35 9.25 1.62
CA TRP A 101 -9.96 8.32 0.65
C TRP A 101 -11.26 7.71 1.17
N GLN A 102 -11.37 7.48 2.48
CA GLN A 102 -12.62 7.05 3.08
C GLN A 102 -13.72 8.11 2.92
N ALA A 103 -13.37 9.39 3.04
CA ALA A 103 -14.32 10.48 2.80
C ALA A 103 -14.70 10.62 1.31
N GLU A 104 -13.77 10.38 0.38
CA GLU A 104 -14.05 10.36 -1.07
C GLU A 104 -15.03 9.23 -1.45
N GLU A 105 -14.90 8.04 -0.86
CA GLU A 105 -15.86 6.93 -1.02
C GLU A 105 -17.25 7.27 -0.46
N GLU A 106 -17.30 7.83 0.75
CA GLU A 106 -18.56 8.17 1.41
C GLU A 106 -19.34 9.21 0.60
N ASN A 107 -18.67 10.27 0.13
CA ASN A 107 -19.30 11.29 -0.72
C ASN A 107 -19.72 10.74 -2.09
N SER A 108 -18.95 9.83 -2.68
CA SER A 108 -19.32 9.20 -3.96
C SER A 108 -20.59 8.35 -3.85
N SER A 109 -20.93 7.87 -2.64
CA SER A 109 -22.16 7.12 -2.38
C SER A 109 -23.40 7.99 -2.11
N GLU A 110 -23.21 9.30 -1.86
CA GLU A 110 -24.30 10.25 -1.59
C GLU A 110 -24.82 10.96 -2.85
N ASP A 111 -24.08 10.95 -3.96
CA ASP A 111 -24.45 11.61 -5.23
C ASP A 111 -25.42 10.77 -6.12
N ASP A 112 -25.86 9.60 -5.67
CA ASP A 112 -26.69 8.65 -6.43
C ASP A 112 -28.22 8.78 -6.19
N PHE A 113 -28.71 9.92 -5.67
CA PHE A 113 -30.14 10.16 -5.34
C PHE A 113 -30.82 11.32 -6.08
#